data_AF-A0A5B9MRB6-F1
#
_entry.id   AF-A0A5B9MRB6-F1
#
_cell.length_a   1.000
_cell.length_b   1.000
_cell.length_c   1.000
_cell.angle_alpha   90.00
_cell.angle_beta   90.00
_cell.angle_gamma   90.00
#
_symmetry.space_group_name_H-M   'P 1'
#
loop_
_entity.id
_entity.type
_entity.pdbx_description
1 polymer ?
#
loop_
_entity_poly.entity_id
_entity_poly.type
_entity_poly.pdbx_seq_one_letter_code
_entity_poly.pdbx_strand_id
1 'polypeptide(L)'
;MGGTIRKVMEKFHPETIASNYKDGFSDKPAEPLETYISDVYEGPRIRIHWVKLEGPETDNWPPENYQRLLGTTKRGQIEQEPYDLIREFARRAFRRPVLNAEAELYQTFYDQEIASGATPVSALADTYKAILTSPNFLYIEAPIDEAAVEAAEEGLASKLRAYDLASRLSYALWGSMHDDRTKIWIQYSPKPCLSEPLRQ
;
A
#
# COMPACT_ATOMS: atom_id res chain seq x y z
N MET A 1 -30.35 8.57 16.14
CA MET A 1 -31.22 9.60 15.53
C MET A 1 -31.00 9.58 14.02
N GLY A 2 -32.02 9.26 13.21
CA GLY A 2 -31.89 9.25 11.75
C GLY A 2 -31.91 10.67 11.16
N GLY A 3 -31.02 10.96 10.20
CA GLY A 3 -30.95 12.25 9.50
C GLY A 3 -32.24 12.61 8.75
N THR A 4 -32.43 13.89 8.45
CA THR A 4 -33.68 14.43 7.87
C THR A 4 -34.12 13.74 6.58
N ILE A 5 -33.16 13.44 5.69
CA ILE A 5 -33.42 12.73 4.42
C ILE A 5 -34.01 11.34 4.68
N ARG A 6 -33.54 10.65 5.71
CA ARG A 6 -34.04 9.31 6.06
C ARG A 6 -35.52 9.32 6.46
N LYS A 7 -35.95 10.31 7.23
CA LYS A 7 -37.37 10.43 7.61
C LYS A 7 -38.26 10.68 6.39
N VAL A 8 -37.73 11.34 5.37
CA VAL A 8 -38.42 11.56 4.09
C VAL A 8 -38.49 10.26 3.29
N MET A 9 -37.37 9.54 3.18
CA MET A 9 -37.32 8.22 2.52
C MET A 9 -38.29 7.24 3.18
N GLU A 10 -38.24 7.07 4.50
CA GLU A 10 -39.08 6.13 5.24
C GLU A 10 -40.58 6.48 5.15
N LYS A 11 -40.94 7.75 4.93
CA LYS A 11 -42.33 8.22 4.91
C LYS A 11 -42.93 8.30 3.50
N PHE A 12 -42.15 8.73 2.51
CA PHE A 12 -42.64 9.08 1.19
C PHE A 12 -42.09 8.18 0.07
N HIS A 13 -40.90 7.59 0.25
CA HIS A 13 -40.21 6.78 -0.76
C HIS A 13 -39.56 5.52 -0.17
N PRO A 14 -40.33 4.61 0.44
CA PRO A 14 -39.79 3.40 1.07
C PRO A 14 -39.08 2.47 0.09
N GLU A 15 -39.43 2.51 -1.20
CA GLU A 15 -38.80 1.78 -2.30
C GLU A 15 -37.31 2.10 -2.49
N THR A 16 -36.85 3.24 -1.99
CA THR A 16 -35.45 3.69 -2.09
C THR A 16 -34.57 3.19 -0.94
N ILE A 17 -35.11 2.36 -0.05
CA ILE A 17 -34.43 1.83 1.13
C ILE A 17 -34.09 0.36 0.89
N ALA A 18 -32.81 0.02 0.92
CA ALA A 18 -32.38 -1.37 0.77
C ALA A 18 -32.89 -2.24 1.94
N SER A 19 -33.30 -3.47 1.63
CA SER A 19 -33.95 -4.40 2.55
C SER A 19 -33.11 -4.76 3.79
N ASN A 20 -31.78 -4.73 3.67
CA ASN A 20 -30.82 -5.04 4.73
C ASN A 20 -30.01 -3.83 5.24
N TYR A 21 -30.34 -2.59 4.83
CA TYR A 21 -29.57 -1.39 5.17
C TYR A 21 -29.46 -1.11 6.68
N LYS A 22 -30.35 -1.68 7.51
CA LYS A 22 -30.32 -1.56 8.97
C LYS A 22 -29.49 -2.64 9.67
N ASP A 23 -29.14 -3.70 8.95
CA ASP A 23 -28.55 -4.89 9.53
C ASP A 23 -27.08 -4.93 9.16
N GLY A 24 -26.25 -4.27 9.99
CA GLY A 24 -24.79 -4.24 9.82
C GLY A 24 -24.13 -5.62 9.92
N PHE A 25 -24.91 -6.65 10.23
CA PHE A 25 -24.52 -8.06 10.33
C PHE A 25 -25.33 -8.97 9.39
N SER A 26 -26.03 -8.42 8.38
CA SER A 26 -26.76 -9.25 7.42
C SER A 26 -25.79 -10.09 6.57
N ASP A 27 -25.93 -11.41 6.64
CA ASP A 27 -25.21 -12.38 5.79
C ASP A 27 -25.61 -12.29 4.30
N LYS A 28 -26.73 -11.61 4.00
CA LYS A 28 -27.22 -11.42 2.64
C LYS A 28 -26.84 -10.03 2.12
N PRO A 29 -26.29 -9.93 0.89
CA PRO A 29 -25.99 -8.64 0.27
C PRO A 29 -27.27 -7.84 0.04
N ALA A 30 -27.12 -6.51 0.00
CA ALA A 30 -28.25 -5.63 -0.27
C ALA A 30 -28.76 -5.92 -1.68
N GLU A 31 -30.06 -6.15 -1.83
CA GLU A 31 -30.63 -6.21 -3.16
C GLU A 31 -30.38 -4.85 -3.85
N PRO A 32 -29.91 -4.87 -5.11
CA PRO A 32 -29.69 -3.64 -5.86
C PRO A 32 -31.03 -2.92 -5.99
N LEU A 33 -31.05 -1.65 -5.57
CA LEU A 33 -32.24 -0.81 -5.67
C LEU A 33 -32.48 -0.47 -7.14
N GLU A 34 -33.71 -0.69 -7.61
CA GLU A 34 -34.15 -0.25 -8.93
C GLU A 34 -34.35 1.27 -9.01
N THR A 35 -34.54 1.92 -7.86
CA THR A 35 -34.81 3.36 -7.77
C THR A 35 -34.07 3.95 -6.58
N TYR A 36 -33.30 5.00 -6.82
CA TYR A 36 -32.56 5.70 -5.76
C TYR A 36 -33.33 6.93 -5.31
N ILE A 37 -33.05 7.38 -4.08
CA ILE A 37 -33.66 8.61 -3.55
C ILE A 37 -33.37 9.82 -4.43
N SER A 38 -32.26 9.83 -5.18
CA SER A 38 -31.93 10.86 -6.16
C SER A 38 -32.95 10.99 -7.29
N ASP A 39 -33.66 9.89 -7.61
CA ASP A 39 -34.53 9.80 -8.77
C ASP A 39 -35.96 10.27 -8.43
N VAL A 40 -36.38 10.07 -7.17
CA VAL A 40 -37.74 10.38 -6.68
C VAL A 40 -37.80 11.63 -5.82
N TYR A 41 -36.68 12.13 -5.30
CA TYR A 41 -36.67 13.30 -4.41
C TYR A 41 -36.93 14.61 -5.18
N GLU A 42 -38.11 15.17 -4.97
CA GLU A 42 -38.56 16.44 -5.58
C GLU A 42 -38.13 17.70 -4.80
N GLY A 43 -37.38 17.56 -3.70
CA GLY A 43 -36.95 18.68 -2.86
C GLY A 43 -35.71 19.44 -3.37
N PRO A 44 -35.19 20.40 -2.59
CA PRO A 44 -33.99 21.15 -2.95
C PRO A 44 -32.79 20.22 -3.16
N ARG A 45 -32.20 20.25 -4.37
CA ARG A 45 -31.05 19.41 -4.74
C ARG A 45 -29.80 20.25 -5.01
N ILE A 46 -28.65 19.76 -4.57
CA ILE A 46 -27.35 20.29 -4.99
C ILE A 46 -27.09 19.79 -6.41
N ARG A 47 -26.95 20.70 -7.37
CA ARG A 47 -26.53 20.37 -8.74
C ARG A 47 -25.06 20.72 -8.90
N ILE A 48 -24.20 19.71 -8.96
CA ILE A 48 -22.78 19.91 -9.25
C ILE A 48 -22.64 20.11 -10.76
N HIS A 49 -22.32 21.34 -11.18
CA HIS A 49 -22.16 21.67 -12.60
C HIS A 49 -20.77 21.30 -13.12
N TRP A 50 -19.73 21.49 -12.33
CA TRP A 50 -18.37 21.06 -12.67
C TRP A 50 -17.55 20.83 -11.40
N VAL A 51 -16.60 19.89 -11.47
CA VAL A 51 -15.54 19.70 -10.48
C VAL A 51 -14.23 19.72 -11.25
N LYS A 52 -13.30 20.58 -10.85
CA LYS A 52 -11.92 20.60 -11.36
C LYS A 52 -11.03 20.23 -10.19
N LEU A 53 -10.23 19.19 -10.41
CA LEU A 53 -9.29 18.71 -9.42
C LEU A 53 -7.90 19.13 -9.93
N GLU A 54 -7.29 20.09 -9.25
CA GLU A 54 -5.91 20.52 -9.52
C GLU A 54 -5.02 19.79 -8.52
N GLY A 55 -4.25 18.82 -9.04
CA GLY A 55 -3.26 18.04 -8.28
C GLY A 55 -1.88 18.70 -8.35
N PRO A 56 -0.91 18.24 -7.55
CA PRO A 56 0.33 18.97 -7.29
C PRO A 56 1.04 19.39 -8.58
N GLU A 57 1.31 20.68 -8.73
CA GLU A 57 2.21 21.20 -9.77
C GLU A 57 3.61 20.65 -9.50
N THR A 58 3.93 19.51 -10.10
CA THR A 58 5.29 18.98 -10.10
C THR A 58 6.02 19.50 -11.34
N ASP A 59 7.14 20.18 -11.14
CA ASP A 59 8.00 20.70 -12.22
C ASP A 59 8.44 19.58 -13.19
N ASN A 60 8.61 18.37 -12.66
CA ASN A 60 9.03 17.19 -13.42
C ASN A 60 7.96 16.10 -13.38
N TRP A 61 7.42 15.78 -14.55
CA TRP A 61 6.59 14.61 -14.78
C TRP A 61 7.43 13.48 -15.40
N PRO A 62 7.45 12.26 -14.85
CA PRO A 62 6.72 11.77 -13.67
C PRO A 62 7.30 12.24 -12.32
N PRO A 63 6.51 12.27 -11.23
CA PRO A 63 6.99 12.63 -9.89
C PRO A 63 8.13 11.73 -9.40
N GLU A 64 8.97 12.22 -8.47
CA GLU A 64 10.14 11.47 -7.96
C GLU A 64 9.77 10.09 -7.41
N ASN A 65 8.65 9.97 -6.69
CA ASN A 65 8.18 8.69 -6.17
C ASN A 65 7.88 7.67 -7.28
N TYR A 66 7.34 8.14 -8.40
CA TYR A 66 7.05 7.30 -9.56
C TYR A 66 8.36 6.79 -10.20
N GLN A 67 9.36 7.67 -10.34
CA GLN A 67 10.67 7.33 -10.87
C GLN A 67 11.43 6.34 -9.97
N ARG A 68 11.28 6.46 -8.64
CA ARG A 68 11.88 5.52 -7.67
C ARG A 68 11.27 4.13 -7.71
N LEU A 69 10.02 3.99 -8.15
CA LEU A 69 9.32 2.70 -8.20
C LEU A 69 9.45 2.02 -9.57
N LEU A 70 9.41 2.79 -10.65
CA LEU A 70 9.41 2.26 -12.01
C LEU A 70 10.74 2.48 -12.73
N GLY A 71 11.74 3.00 -12.01
CA GLY A 71 13.01 3.41 -12.58
C GLY A 71 12.88 4.67 -13.45
N THR A 72 14.01 5.08 -14.01
CA THR A 72 14.04 6.18 -14.97
C THR A 72 13.25 5.78 -16.20
N THR A 73 12.17 6.50 -16.48
CA THR A 73 11.34 6.28 -17.66
C THR A 73 11.75 7.28 -18.74
N LYS A 74 12.22 6.82 -19.91
CA LYS A 74 12.30 7.68 -21.11
C LYS A 74 11.16 7.33 -22.04
N ARG A 75 10.37 8.33 -22.45
CA ARG A 75 9.26 8.16 -23.42
C ARG A 75 8.28 7.03 -23.07
N GLY A 76 8.00 6.81 -21.78
CA GLY A 76 7.07 5.77 -21.32
C GLY A 76 7.66 4.35 -21.28
N GLN A 77 8.95 4.17 -21.58
CA GLN A 77 9.65 2.90 -21.44
C GLN A 77 10.57 2.92 -20.21
N ILE A 78 10.51 1.83 -19.45
CA ILE A 78 11.38 1.60 -18.30
C ILE A 78 12.77 1.26 -18.85
N GLU A 79 13.80 2.05 -18.51
CA GLU A 79 15.17 1.79 -18.95
C GLU A 79 15.92 0.81 -18.03
N GLN A 80 15.40 0.54 -16.84
CA GLN A 80 16.01 -0.34 -15.85
C GLN A 80 15.51 -1.77 -15.99
N GLU A 81 16.36 -2.74 -15.63
CA GLU A 81 15.96 -4.14 -15.62
C GLU A 81 14.82 -4.38 -14.61
N PRO A 82 13.66 -4.93 -15.04
CA PRO A 82 12.50 -5.15 -14.18
C PRO A 82 12.83 -6.01 -12.95
N TYR A 83 13.74 -6.96 -13.09
CA TYR A 83 14.15 -7.87 -12.03
C TYR A 83 14.90 -7.17 -10.88
N ASP A 84 15.72 -6.16 -11.21
CA ASP A 84 16.43 -5.36 -10.21
C ASP A 84 15.46 -4.47 -9.44
N LEU A 85 14.50 -3.86 -10.16
CA LEU A 85 13.42 -3.06 -9.56
C LEU A 85 12.58 -3.89 -8.59
N ILE A 86 12.17 -5.10 -8.99
CA ILE A 86 11.43 -6.04 -8.12
C ILE A 86 12.26 -6.39 -6.89
N ARG A 87 13.54 -6.70 -7.05
CA ARG A 87 14.43 -7.07 -5.94
C ARG A 87 14.64 -5.91 -4.96
N GLU A 88 14.85 -4.70 -5.46
CA GLU A 88 15.01 -3.51 -4.63
C GLU A 88 13.71 -3.18 -3.88
N PHE A 89 12.57 -3.26 -4.58
CA PHE A 89 11.27 -3.02 -3.98
C PHE A 89 10.96 -4.05 -2.89
N ALA A 90 11.19 -5.34 -3.14
CA ALA A 90 11.03 -6.42 -2.16
C ALA A 90 11.93 -6.20 -0.94
N ARG A 91 13.18 -5.77 -1.12
CA ARG A 91 14.11 -5.45 -0.01
C ARG A 91 13.56 -4.35 0.88
N ARG A 92 12.97 -3.32 0.28
CA ARG A 92 12.37 -2.19 1.02
C ARG A 92 11.05 -2.58 1.67
N ALA A 93 10.22 -3.38 1.00
CA ALA A 93 8.94 -3.85 1.51
C ALA A 93 9.13 -4.80 2.71
N PHE A 94 9.99 -5.81 2.56
CA PHE A 94 10.27 -6.79 3.62
C PHE A 94 11.23 -6.27 4.68
N ARG A 95 11.88 -5.13 4.42
CA ARG A 95 12.75 -4.42 5.38
C ARG A 95 13.94 -5.27 5.87
N ARG A 96 14.30 -6.25 5.06
CA ARG A 96 15.41 -7.18 5.27
C ARG A 96 16.06 -7.53 3.93
N PRO A 97 17.27 -8.08 3.93
CA PRO A 97 17.81 -8.72 2.74
C PRO A 97 16.81 -9.75 2.18
N VAL A 98 16.63 -9.78 0.86
CA VAL A 98 15.70 -10.70 0.19
C VAL A 98 16.47 -11.95 -0.22
N LEU A 99 15.87 -13.13 0.00
CA LEU A 99 16.42 -14.39 -0.49
C LEU A 99 16.28 -14.47 -2.01
N ASN A 100 17.17 -15.19 -2.68
CA ASN A 100 17.09 -15.34 -4.15
C ASN A 100 15.78 -16.03 -4.56
N ALA A 101 15.39 -17.09 -3.85
CA ALA A 101 14.12 -17.79 -4.09
C ALA A 101 12.89 -16.87 -3.92
N GLU A 102 12.92 -15.94 -2.96
CA GLU A 102 11.84 -14.97 -2.77
C GLU A 102 11.76 -13.98 -3.92
N ALA A 103 12.92 -13.49 -4.40
CA ALA A 103 12.96 -12.59 -5.54
C ALA A 103 12.49 -13.30 -6.83
N GLU A 104 12.96 -14.52 -7.08
CA GLU A 104 12.60 -15.34 -8.23
C GLU A 104 11.10 -15.62 -8.31
N LEU A 105 10.43 -15.82 -7.16
CA LEU A 105 8.97 -15.98 -7.10
C LEU A 105 8.23 -14.78 -7.72
N TYR A 106 8.62 -13.57 -7.35
CA TYR A 106 7.99 -12.34 -7.87
C TYR A 106 8.42 -12.02 -9.30
N GLN A 107 9.65 -12.37 -9.69
CA GLN A 107 10.10 -12.25 -11.07
C GLN A 107 9.32 -13.19 -11.99
N THR A 108 9.08 -14.42 -11.55
CA THR A 108 8.25 -15.39 -12.28
C THR A 108 6.80 -14.89 -12.40
N PHE A 109 6.26 -14.29 -11.35
CA PHE A 109 4.93 -13.67 -11.39
C PHE A 109 4.86 -12.52 -12.40
N TYR A 110 5.89 -11.67 -12.44
CA TYR A 110 6.01 -10.61 -13.45
C TYR A 110 6.03 -11.19 -14.87
N ASP A 111 6.81 -12.25 -15.12
CA ASP A 111 6.88 -12.90 -16.44
C ASP A 111 5.53 -13.49 -16.87
N GLN A 112 4.75 -14.02 -15.92
CA GLN A 112 3.39 -14.51 -16.18
C GLN A 112 2.44 -13.39 -16.61
N GLU A 113 2.51 -12.22 -15.97
CA GLU A 113 1.73 -11.04 -16.35
C GLU A 113 2.14 -10.50 -17.73
N ILE A 114 3.43 -10.52 -18.06
CA ILE A 114 3.88 -10.16 -19.42
C ILE A 114 3.35 -11.17 -20.44
N ALA A 115 3.41 -12.48 -20.14
CA ALA A 115 2.91 -13.52 -21.01
C ALA A 115 1.38 -13.46 -21.21
N SER A 116 0.63 -12.93 -20.24
CA SER A 116 -0.82 -12.70 -20.34
C SER A 116 -1.17 -11.47 -21.20
N GLY A 117 -0.17 -10.69 -21.62
CA GLY A 117 -0.32 -9.51 -22.48
C GLY A 117 -0.36 -8.18 -21.73
N ALA A 118 -0.01 -8.15 -20.44
CA ALA A 118 0.07 -6.91 -19.68
C ALA A 118 1.23 -6.01 -20.17
N THR A 119 1.07 -4.70 -20.00
CA THR A 119 2.17 -3.77 -20.26
C THR A 119 3.24 -3.90 -19.16
N PRO A 120 4.54 -3.64 -19.43
CA PRO A 120 5.60 -3.72 -18.42
C PRO A 120 5.32 -2.93 -17.14
N VAL A 121 4.72 -1.74 -17.29
CA VAL A 121 4.35 -0.89 -16.15
C VAL A 121 3.20 -1.52 -15.34
N SER A 122 2.20 -2.09 -16.00
CA SER A 122 1.10 -2.79 -15.32
C SER A 122 1.61 -4.04 -14.60
N ALA A 123 2.39 -4.88 -15.29
CA ALA A 123 2.94 -6.11 -14.73
C ALA A 123 3.81 -5.81 -13.49
N LEU A 124 4.65 -4.76 -13.53
CA LEU A 124 5.39 -4.32 -12.33
C LEU A 124 4.46 -3.85 -11.22
N ALA A 125 3.44 -3.03 -11.54
CA ALA A 125 2.49 -2.56 -10.55
C ALA A 125 1.72 -3.71 -9.88
N ASP A 126 1.33 -4.73 -10.65
CA ASP A 126 0.66 -5.93 -10.15
C ASP A 126 1.60 -6.79 -9.31
N THR A 127 2.86 -6.91 -9.72
CA THR A 127 3.92 -7.56 -8.92
C THR A 127 4.15 -6.83 -7.59
N TYR A 128 4.17 -5.50 -7.60
CA TYR A 128 4.30 -4.70 -6.37
C TYR A 128 3.09 -4.87 -5.45
N LYS A 129 1.87 -4.95 -6.01
CA LYS A 129 0.67 -5.29 -5.22
C LYS A 129 0.84 -6.67 -4.58
N ALA A 130 1.31 -7.68 -5.32
CA ALA A 130 1.54 -9.02 -4.79
C ALA A 130 2.58 -9.03 -3.65
N ILE A 131 3.63 -8.22 -3.74
CA ILE A 131 4.61 -8.04 -2.65
C ILE A 131 3.94 -7.41 -1.42
N LEU A 132 3.16 -6.35 -1.60
CA LEU A 132 2.47 -5.63 -0.52
C LEU A 132 1.32 -6.42 0.11
N THR A 133 0.78 -7.44 -0.57
CA THR A 133 -0.23 -8.35 -0.02
C THR A 133 0.37 -9.64 0.51
N SER A 134 1.68 -9.82 0.43
CA SER A 134 2.35 -11.03 0.91
C SER A 134 2.45 -11.09 2.45
N PRO A 135 2.49 -12.29 3.04
CA PRO A 135 2.73 -12.45 4.47
C PRO A 135 4.02 -11.77 4.94
N ASN A 136 5.07 -11.79 4.10
CA ASN A 136 6.37 -11.14 4.35
C ASN A 136 6.29 -9.63 4.54
N PHE A 137 5.24 -8.98 4.02
CA PHE A 137 4.98 -7.56 4.25
C PHE A 137 3.96 -7.32 5.36
N LEU A 138 2.86 -8.09 5.38
CA LEU A 138 1.75 -7.89 6.30
C LEU A 138 2.08 -8.25 7.75
N TYR A 139 2.94 -9.26 7.95
CA TYR A 139 3.34 -9.71 9.28
C TYR A 139 4.77 -9.27 9.59
N ILE A 140 4.96 -8.77 10.81
CA ILE A 140 6.30 -8.53 11.35
C ILE A 140 7.04 -9.87 11.51
N GLU A 141 6.32 -10.94 11.87
CA GLU A 141 6.81 -12.31 12.03
C GLU A 141 6.36 -13.19 10.85
N ALA A 142 6.70 -12.83 9.63
CA ALA A 142 6.47 -13.74 8.52
C ALA A 142 7.42 -14.95 8.65
N PRO A 143 6.89 -16.20 8.60
CA PRO A 143 7.73 -17.37 8.62
C PRO A 143 8.65 -17.34 7.40
N ILE A 144 9.93 -17.17 7.65
CA ILE A 144 10.95 -17.31 6.63
C ILE A 144 11.09 -18.81 6.38
N ASP A 145 11.06 -19.22 5.12
CA ASP A 145 11.31 -20.61 4.76
C ASP A 145 12.72 -21.00 5.22
N GLU A 146 12.80 -21.81 6.28
CA GLU A 146 14.06 -22.20 6.89
C GLU A 146 14.93 -23.00 5.93
N ALA A 147 14.31 -23.78 5.02
CA ALA A 147 15.04 -24.50 3.98
C ALA A 147 15.68 -23.53 2.98
N ALA A 148 14.98 -22.45 2.63
CA ALA A 148 15.53 -21.40 1.77
C ALA A 148 16.63 -20.57 2.48
N VAL A 149 16.58 -20.46 3.81
CA VAL A 149 17.62 -19.81 4.61
C VAL A 149 18.88 -20.66 4.71
N GLU A 150 18.75 -21.97 4.87
CA GLU A 150 19.89 -22.90 4.90
C GLU A 150 20.57 -23.02 3.53
N ALA A 151 19.79 -22.93 2.44
CA ALA A 151 20.33 -22.88 1.08
C ALA A 151 20.96 -21.51 0.72
N ALA A 152 20.78 -20.48 1.55
CA ALA A 152 21.37 -19.17 1.33
C ALA A 152 22.86 -19.15 1.68
N GLU A 153 23.61 -18.20 1.11
CA GLU A 153 25.03 -18.00 1.43
C GLU A 153 25.26 -17.91 2.95
N GLU A 154 26.36 -18.49 3.46
CA GLU A 154 26.67 -18.62 4.90
C GLU A 154 26.64 -17.29 5.68
N GLY A 155 26.70 -16.13 5.02
CA GLY A 155 26.54 -14.81 5.63
C GLY A 155 25.14 -14.19 5.57
N LEU A 156 24.24 -14.68 4.72
CA LEU A 156 22.89 -14.13 4.54
C LEU A 156 21.95 -14.67 5.61
N ALA A 157 22.03 -15.96 5.92
CA ALA A 157 21.22 -16.62 6.94
C ALA A 157 21.37 -15.97 8.32
N SER A 158 22.61 -15.73 8.74
CA SER A 158 22.91 -15.06 10.01
C SER A 158 22.39 -13.62 10.05
N LYS A 159 22.51 -12.88 8.94
CA LYS A 159 21.94 -11.53 8.81
C LYS A 159 20.42 -11.55 8.93
N LEU A 160 19.73 -12.49 8.28
CA LEU A 160 18.28 -12.60 8.33
C LEU A 160 17.79 -12.83 9.77
N ARG A 161 18.43 -13.75 10.50
CA ARG A 161 18.12 -13.99 11.92
C ARG A 161 18.39 -12.77 12.79
N ALA A 162 19.47 -12.03 12.52
CA ALA A 162 19.77 -10.78 13.22
C ALA A 162 18.74 -9.67 12.93
N TYR A 163 18.26 -9.56 11.67
CA TYR A 163 17.21 -8.61 11.28
C TYR A 163 15.87 -8.92 11.94
N ASP A 164 15.50 -10.21 12.06
CA ASP A 164 14.29 -10.62 12.76
C ASP A 164 14.34 -10.22 14.24
N LEU A 165 15.43 -10.58 14.94
CA LEU A 165 15.61 -10.21 16.34
C LEU A 165 15.62 -8.69 16.56
N ALA A 166 16.34 -7.94 15.72
CA ALA A 166 16.41 -6.48 15.83
C ALA A 166 15.05 -5.82 15.58
N SER A 167 14.28 -6.32 14.61
CA SER A 167 12.94 -5.81 14.30
C SER A 167 12.00 -6.02 15.48
N ARG A 168 12.03 -7.21 16.11
CA ARG A 168 11.24 -7.52 17.31
C ARG A 168 11.57 -6.59 18.46
N LEU A 169 12.86 -6.36 18.74
CA LEU A 169 13.30 -5.45 19.80
C LEU A 169 12.89 -4.00 19.51
N SER A 170 13.02 -3.53 18.26
CA SER A 170 12.62 -2.18 17.85
C SER A 170 11.13 -1.96 18.03
N TYR A 171 10.29 -2.89 17.58
CA TYR A 171 8.84 -2.78 17.73
C TYR A 171 8.39 -2.92 19.19
N ALA A 172 9.03 -3.82 19.96
CA ALA A 172 8.73 -3.98 21.37
C ALA A 172 9.06 -2.73 22.20
N LEU A 173 10.15 -2.02 21.85
CA LEU A 173 10.62 -0.91 22.67
C LEU A 173 10.22 0.48 22.15
N TRP A 174 10.02 0.69 20.84
CA TRP A 174 9.65 1.98 20.25
C TRP A 174 8.26 2.02 19.60
N GLY A 175 7.59 0.90 19.38
CA GLY A 175 6.30 0.86 18.69
C GLY A 175 6.35 1.31 17.22
N SER A 176 7.55 1.54 16.67
CA SER A 176 7.76 1.97 15.29
C SER A 176 9.04 1.34 14.72
N MET A 177 9.14 1.34 13.39
CA MET A 177 10.34 0.88 12.69
C MET A 177 11.46 1.92 12.79
N HIS A 178 12.70 1.47 13.06
CA HIS A 178 13.90 2.30 12.95
C HIS A 178 14.22 2.55 11.47
N ASP A 179 14.21 3.81 11.03
CA ASP A 179 14.60 4.19 9.65
C ASP A 179 16.08 3.82 9.40
N ASP A 180 16.45 3.44 8.18
CA ASP A 180 17.86 3.26 7.77
C ASP A 180 18.68 4.54 8.00
N ARG A 181 18.02 5.71 8.00
CA ARG A 181 18.62 7.00 8.40
C ARG A 181 19.19 6.97 9.81
N THR A 182 18.79 6.01 10.63
CA THR A 182 19.20 5.84 12.02
C THR A 182 20.45 4.97 12.22
N LYS A 183 21.01 4.38 11.13
CA LYS A 183 22.36 3.77 11.15
C LYS A 183 23.48 4.78 11.44
N ILE A 184 23.23 6.06 11.22
CA ILE A 184 24.19 7.15 11.48
C ILE A 184 24.17 7.59 12.96
N TRP A 185 23.07 7.37 13.68
CA TRP A 185 22.83 8.01 14.98
C TRP A 185 23.42 7.27 16.19
N ILE A 186 23.81 6.00 16.04
CA ILE A 186 24.51 5.28 17.12
C ILE A 186 25.96 5.76 17.24
N GLN A 187 26.54 6.36 16.20
CA GLN A 187 27.96 6.73 16.19
C GLN A 187 28.25 8.19 16.58
N TYR A 188 27.22 9.06 16.60
CA TYR A 188 27.37 10.47 16.98
C TYR A 188 26.14 10.94 17.76
N SER A 189 26.23 10.96 19.09
CA SER A 189 25.39 11.82 19.93
C SER A 189 26.27 12.85 20.61
N PRO A 190 25.95 14.14 20.46
CA PRO A 190 25.49 14.83 21.66
C PRO A 190 24.21 15.63 21.44
N LYS A 191 23.23 15.28 22.29
CA LYS A 191 22.07 16.03 22.82
C LYS A 191 20.81 16.21 21.94
N PRO A 192 19.62 15.88 22.48
CA PRO A 192 18.33 16.07 21.81
C PRO A 192 17.86 17.52 21.95
N CYS A 193 17.63 18.19 20.82
CA CYS A 193 16.95 19.48 20.78
C CYS A 193 15.43 19.24 20.89
N LEU A 194 14.91 19.23 22.12
CA LEU A 194 13.49 19.39 22.39
C LEU A 194 13.10 20.85 22.10
N SER A 195 12.07 21.00 21.26
CA SER A 195 11.16 22.14 21.08
C SER A 195 11.47 23.47 21.81
N GLU A 196 11.70 24.55 21.06
CA GLU A 196 11.38 25.90 21.54
C GLU A 196 9.93 26.26 21.15
N PRO A 197 9.14 26.85 22.07
CA PRO A 197 7.75 27.20 21.82
C PRO A 197 7.62 28.54 21.07
N LEU A 198 6.52 28.62 20.31
CA LEU A 198 5.96 29.81 19.65
C LEU A 198 6.25 31.13 20.39
N ARG A 199 6.86 32.09 19.68
CA ARG A 199 6.89 33.49 20.09
C ARG A 199 6.06 34.32 19.12
N GLN A 200 5.21 35.15 19.73
CA GLN A 200 4.21 36.06 19.16
C GLN A 200 4.78 37.03 18.13
#